data_AF-A0A7W4V1J8-F1
#
_entry.id   AF-A0A7W4V1J8-F1
#
_cell.length_a   1.000
_cell.length_b   1.000
_cell.length_c   1.000
_cell.angle_alpha   90.00
_cell.angle_beta   90.00
_cell.angle_gamma   90.00
#
_symmetry.space_group_name_H-M   'P 1'
#
loop_
_entity.id
_entity.type
_entity.pdbx_description
1 polymer ?
#
loop_
_entity_poly.entity_id
_entity_poly.type
_entity_poly.pdbx_seq_one_letter_code
_entity_poly.pdbx_strand_id
1 'polypeptide(L)'
;MSKNFGHLALSTRGRPDIFPVNYYSDGEKILFRSSKGSKLDELIENPHVAFEVDADTSDNVWSVVVRASAKVLKDDLVLSPAARETLPAWIPVEEFVYVSLEPSSIRGRLFEHHVPIGRI
;
A
#
# COMPACT_ATOMS: atom_id res chain seq x y z
N MET A 1 1.07 -13.23 12.36
CA MET A 1 1.98 -12.20 11.82
C MET A 1 1.12 -11.22 11.05
N SER A 2 1.06 -9.93 11.43
CA SER A 2 0.34 -8.96 10.58
C SER A 2 1.14 -8.79 9.30
N LYS A 3 0.51 -9.10 8.17
CA LYS A 3 1.16 -9.02 6.87
C LYS A 3 1.01 -7.58 6.40
N ASN A 4 1.96 -6.71 6.76
CA ASN A 4 1.99 -5.32 6.30
C ASN A 4 2.52 -5.27 4.86
N PHE A 5 1.77 -5.89 3.94
CA PHE A 5 2.12 -6.09 2.55
C PHE A 5 0.91 -5.73 1.70
N GLY A 6 1.13 -4.95 0.65
CA GLY A 6 0.09 -4.56 -0.30
C GLY A 6 0.68 -4.32 -1.68
N HIS A 7 -0.17 -3.88 -2.59
CA HIS A 7 0.19 -3.60 -3.98
C HIS A 7 -0.01 -2.13 -4.30
N LEU A 8 1.00 -1.51 -4.89
CA LEU A 8 0.92 -0.16 -5.44
C LEU A 8 0.85 -0.24 -6.96
N ALA A 9 -0.28 0.17 -7.53
CA ALA A 9 -0.46 0.34 -8.95
C ALA A 9 -0.32 1.82 -9.34
N LEU A 10 0.41 2.06 -10.40
CA LEU A 10 0.58 3.37 -11.01
C LEU A 10 0.54 3.26 -12.53
N SER A 11 0.33 4.38 -13.21
CA SER A 11 0.22 4.39 -14.67
C SER A 11 0.89 5.63 -15.24
N THR A 12 1.96 5.43 -16.00
CA THR A 12 2.64 6.48 -16.74
C THR A 12 2.51 6.22 -18.23
N ARG A 13 2.22 7.27 -19.01
CA ARG A 13 2.07 7.18 -20.48
C ARG A 13 1.13 6.06 -20.96
N GLY A 14 0.07 5.81 -20.19
CA GLY A 14 -0.93 4.78 -20.48
C GLY A 14 -0.46 3.33 -20.26
N ARG A 15 0.68 3.12 -19.61
CA ARG A 15 1.19 1.79 -19.24
C ARG A 15 1.04 1.59 -17.73
N PRO A 16 0.21 0.62 -17.29
CA PRO A 16 0.06 0.32 -15.88
C PRO A 16 1.18 -0.61 -15.40
N ASP A 17 1.74 -0.28 -14.25
CA ASP A 17 2.69 -1.11 -13.51
C ASP A 17 2.17 -1.35 -12.09
N ILE A 18 2.50 -2.52 -11.52
CA ILE A 18 2.11 -2.90 -10.16
C ILE A 18 3.30 -3.43 -9.39
N PHE A 19 3.49 -2.92 -8.18
CA PHE A 19 4.64 -3.24 -7.34
C PHE A 19 4.19 -3.69 -5.95
N PRO A 20 4.74 -4.79 -5.40
CA PRO A 20 4.55 -5.11 -4.00
C PRO A 20 5.23 -4.04 -3.13
N VAL A 21 4.59 -3.67 -2.02
CA VAL A 21 5.14 -2.75 -1.02
C VAL A 21 4.83 -3.22 0.40
N ASN A 22 5.81 -3.05 1.29
CA ASN A 22 5.50 -3.04 2.71
C ASN A 22 4.97 -1.67 3.08
N TYR A 23 3.96 -1.62 3.96
CA TYR A 23 3.29 -0.37 4.29
C TYR A 23 3.02 -0.21 5.78
N TYR A 24 2.77 1.03 6.18
CA TYR A 24 2.18 1.41 7.46
C TYR A 24 0.96 2.28 7.18
N SER A 25 -0.08 2.15 8.00
CA SER A 25 -1.24 3.04 7.95
C SER A 25 -1.63 3.43 9.38
N ASP A 26 -1.95 4.70 9.57
CA ASP A 26 -2.55 5.23 10.80
C ASP A 26 -4.06 5.51 10.65
N GLY A 27 -4.65 5.13 9.52
CA GLY A 27 -6.05 5.38 9.18
C GLY A 27 -6.28 6.69 8.42
N GLU A 28 -5.33 7.62 8.43
CA GLU A 28 -5.41 8.85 7.63
C GLU A 28 -4.53 8.76 6.38
N LYS A 29 -3.34 8.18 6.52
CA LYS A 29 -2.34 8.10 5.46
C LYS A 29 -1.76 6.70 5.37
N ILE A 30 -1.30 6.36 4.18
CA ILE A 30 -0.55 5.12 3.95
C ILE A 30 0.90 5.51 3.64
N LEU A 31 1.83 4.90 4.34
CA LEU A 31 3.26 5.14 4.20
C LEU A 31 3.94 3.88 3.68
N PHE A 32 4.88 4.03 2.76
CA PHE A 32 5.77 2.94 2.36
C PHE A 32 7.17 3.47 2.04
N ARG A 33 8.15 2.56 1.97
CA ARG A 33 9.51 2.87 1.52
C ARG A 33 9.68 2.53 0.05
N SER A 34 10.38 3.39 -0.67
CA SER A 34 10.82 3.10 -2.04
C SER A 34 12.32 3.34 -2.17
N SER A 35 13.01 2.45 -2.88
CA SER A 35 14.37 2.70 -3.37
C SER A 35 14.34 3.80 -4.43
N LYS A 36 15.41 4.60 -4.52
CA LYS A 36 15.67 5.48 -5.67
C LYS A 36 15.68 4.66 -6.96
N GLY A 37 15.03 5.14 -8.03
CA GLY A 37 14.94 4.42 -9.31
C GLY A 37 13.61 4.66 -10.05
N SER A 38 13.40 3.91 -11.14
CA SER A 38 12.32 4.14 -12.12
C SER A 38 10.92 4.26 -11.51
N LYS A 39 10.60 3.46 -10.48
CA LYS A 39 9.31 3.56 -9.77
C LYS A 39 9.06 4.92 -9.13
N LEU A 40 10.09 5.57 -8.57
CA LEU A 40 9.97 6.92 -8.03
C LEU A 40 9.89 7.96 -9.14
N ASP A 41 10.62 7.77 -10.22
CA ASP A 41 10.54 8.66 -11.38
C ASP A 41 9.13 8.65 -11.98
N GLU A 42 8.51 7.47 -12.05
CA GLU A 42 7.13 7.31 -12.50
C GLU A 42 6.11 7.93 -11.53
N LEU A 43 6.32 7.81 -10.21
CA LEU A 43 5.50 8.49 -9.19
C LEU A 43 5.61 10.01 -9.25
N ILE A 44 6.78 10.53 -9.61
CA ILE A 44 7.01 11.97 -9.82
C ILE A 44 6.29 12.44 -11.10
N GLU A 45 6.30 11.64 -12.18
CA GLU A 45 5.60 11.95 -13.43
C GLU A 45 4.07 11.92 -13.28
N ASN A 46 3.54 10.96 -12.53
CA ASN A 46 2.11 10.88 -12.22
C ASN A 46 1.88 10.40 -10.76
N PRO A 47 1.47 11.31 -9.85
CA PRO A 47 1.26 10.96 -8.45
C PRO A 47 -0.05 10.20 -8.20
N HIS A 48 -0.93 10.05 -9.20
CA HIS A 48 -2.19 9.34 -9.02
C HIS A 48 -1.99 7.83 -9.05
N VAL A 49 -2.26 7.19 -7.92
CA VAL A 49 -2.02 5.77 -7.70
C VAL A 49 -3.26 5.05 -7.18
N ALA A 50 -3.26 3.72 -7.35
CA ALA A 50 -4.11 2.83 -6.59
C ALA A 50 -3.25 2.00 -5.65
N PHE A 51 -3.70 1.85 -4.40
CA PHE A 51 -3.11 0.95 -3.43
C PHE A 51 -4.13 -0.12 -3.06
N GLU A 52 -3.69 -1.36 -2.91
CA GLU A 52 -4.54 -2.50 -2.65
C GLU A 52 -3.96 -3.38 -1.54
N VAL A 53 -4.84 -3.84 -0.66
CA VAL A 53 -4.56 -4.89 0.32
C VAL A 53 -5.76 -5.83 0.40
N ASP A 54 -5.46 -7.11 0.54
CA ASP A 54 -6.44 -8.16 0.76
C ASP A 54 -6.06 -9.04 1.95
N ALA A 55 -7.04 -9.79 2.44
CA ALA A 55 -6.76 -10.97 3.23
C ALA A 55 -7.82 -12.04 3.02
N ASP A 56 -7.36 -13.28 3.10
CA ASP A 56 -8.16 -14.48 3.20
C ASP A 56 -8.07 -14.98 4.65
N THR A 57 -9.22 -15.06 5.30
CA THR A 57 -9.38 -15.52 6.69
C THR A 57 -10.29 -16.74 6.71
N SER A 58 -10.40 -17.44 7.85
CA SER A 58 -11.25 -18.64 7.94
C SER A 58 -12.70 -18.40 7.53
N ASP A 59 -13.20 -17.19 7.79
CA ASP A 59 -14.64 -16.88 7.72
C ASP A 59 -14.97 -16.04 6.48
N ASN A 60 -13.99 -15.27 6.00
CA ASN A 60 -14.20 -14.24 4.99
C ASN A 60 -12.94 -14.00 4.15
N VAL A 61 -13.17 -13.61 2.89
CA VAL A 61 -12.18 -12.93 2.05
C VAL A 61 -12.55 -11.47 1.93
N TRP A 62 -11.59 -10.56 2.07
CA TRP A 62 -11.82 -9.14 1.83
C TRP A 62 -10.69 -8.50 1.04
N SER A 63 -11.01 -7.39 0.37
CA SER A 63 -10.03 -6.53 -0.32
C SER A 63 -10.41 -5.07 -0.11
N VAL A 64 -9.40 -4.21 0.01
CA VAL A 64 -9.54 -2.76 0.08
C VAL A 64 -8.70 -2.15 -1.03
N VAL A 65 -9.36 -1.34 -1.87
CA VAL A 65 -8.71 -0.53 -2.90
C VAL A 65 -8.80 0.94 -2.50
N VAL A 66 -7.66 1.60 -2.47
CA VAL A 66 -7.50 3.03 -2.18
C VAL A 66 -7.03 3.73 -3.44
N ARG A 67 -7.72 4.79 -3.86
CA ARG A 67 -7.17 5.77 -4.80
C ARG A 67 -6.54 6.90 -4.00
N ALA A 68 -5.34 7.32 -4.38
CA ALA A 68 -4.59 8.31 -3.62
C ALA A 68 -3.71 9.18 -4.53
N SER A 69 -3.26 10.29 -3.97
CA SER A 69 -2.10 11.03 -4.49
C SER A 69 -0.86 10.63 -3.69
N ALA A 70 0.21 10.28 -4.39
CA ALA A 70 1.50 9.96 -3.78
C ALA A 70 2.36 11.22 -3.61
N LYS A 71 3.08 11.29 -2.49
CA LYS A 71 4.01 12.38 -2.18
C LYS A 71 5.28 11.81 -1.57
N VAL A 72 6.43 12.13 -2.18
CA VAL A 72 7.74 11.81 -1.62
C VAL A 72 8.01 12.72 -0.43
N LEU A 73 8.33 12.14 0.72
CA LEU A 73 8.70 12.86 1.92
C LEU A 73 10.19 13.20 1.86
N LYS A 74 10.53 14.46 2.14
CA LYS A 74 11.90 14.97 2.09
C LYS A 74 12.72 14.63 3.35
N ASP A 75 12.05 14.27 4.44
CA ASP A 75 12.65 14.07 5.76
C ASP A 75 11.90 12.96 6.49
N ASP A 76 12.64 12.04 7.13
CA ASP A 76 12.10 10.93 7.93
C ASP A 76 11.74 11.36 9.37
N LEU A 77 12.12 12.57 9.77
CA LEU A 77 11.69 13.21 11.02
C LEU A 77 10.17 13.41 11.08
N VAL A 78 9.49 13.38 9.94
CA VAL A 78 8.02 13.53 9.82
C VAL A 78 7.27 12.25 10.23
N LEU A 79 7.97 11.11 10.40
CA LEU A 79 7.34 9.84 10.74
C LEU A 79 7.06 9.69 12.23
N SER A 80 5.90 9.13 12.57
CA SER A 80 5.59 8.71 13.93
C SER A 80 6.53 7.56 14.36
N PRO A 81 6.79 7.39 15.67
CA PRO A 81 7.56 6.24 16.17
C PRO A 81 6.99 4.90 15.71
N ALA A 82 5.67 4.75 15.69
CA ALA A 82 4.99 3.53 15.23
C ALA A 82 5.25 3.24 13.73
N ALA A 83 5.26 4.29 12.88
CA ALA A 83 5.59 4.14 11.47
C ALA A 83 7.05 3.67 11.27
N ARG A 84 7.98 4.17 12.08
CA ARG A 84 9.40 3.77 12.02
C ARG A 84 9.61 2.31 12.40
N GLU A 85 8.90 1.83 13.40
CA GLU A 85 8.95 0.43 13.85
C GLU A 85 8.31 -0.51 12.82
N THR A 86 7.19 -0.08 12.22
CA THR A 86 6.37 -0.92 11.32
C THR A 86 6.88 -0.99 9.89
N LEU A 87 7.68 -0.02 9.45
CA LEU A 87 8.37 -0.03 8.15
C LEU A 87 9.82 -0.49 8.32
N PRO A 88 10.12 -1.75 8.69
CA PRO A 88 11.49 -2.18 8.92
C PRO A 88 12.32 -2.20 7.62
N ALA A 89 13.64 -1.97 7.76
CA ALA A 89 14.63 -1.98 6.68
C ALA A 89 14.94 -3.41 6.21
N TRP A 90 14.01 -4.09 5.54
CA TRP A 90 14.21 -5.49 5.14
C TRP A 90 15.15 -5.67 3.95
N ILE A 91 15.45 -4.59 3.22
CA ILE A 91 16.46 -4.59 2.17
C ILE A 91 17.43 -3.46 2.50
N PRO A 92 18.73 -3.76 2.72
CA PRO A 92 19.75 -2.73 2.88
C PRO A 92 20.01 -2.10 1.51
N VAL A 93 19.08 -1.28 1.04
CA VAL A 93 19.36 -0.30 0.00
C VAL A 93 20.03 0.89 0.68
N GLU A 94 21.19 1.31 0.17
CA GLU A 94 21.99 2.42 0.73
C GLU A 94 21.19 3.73 0.80
N GLU A 95 20.21 3.92 -0.08
CA GLU A 95 19.32 5.08 -0.08
C GLU A 95 17.86 4.70 -0.36
N PHE A 96 16.95 5.11 0.54
CA PHE A 96 15.50 5.02 0.34
C PHE A 96 14.83 6.35 0.69
N VAL A 97 13.63 6.55 0.16
CA VAL A 97 12.74 7.65 0.55
C VAL A 97 11.43 7.08 1.07
N TYR A 98 10.75 7.86 1.91
CA TYR A 98 9.39 7.56 2.31
C TYR A 98 8.42 8.22 1.34
N VAL A 99 7.35 7.50 1.02
CA VAL A 99 6.25 8.01 0.22
C VAL A 99 4.99 7.95 1.06
N SER A 100 4.27 9.07 1.15
CA SER A 100 2.92 9.08 1.71
C SER A 100 1.88 9.08 0.62
N LEU A 101 0.86 8.25 0.78
CA LEU A 101 -0.35 8.28 0.01
C LEU A 101 -1.42 9.03 0.79
N GLU A 102 -1.98 10.06 0.16
CA GLU A 102 -3.12 10.82 0.66
C GLU A 102 -4.39 10.25 -0.01
N PRO A 103 -5.22 9.47 0.72
CA PRO A 103 -6.40 8.82 0.15
C PRO A 103 -7.44 9.83 -0.33
N SER A 104 -7.95 9.62 -1.54
CA SER A 104 -9.10 10.36 -2.10
C SER A 104 -10.36 9.51 -2.22
N SER A 105 -10.20 8.17 -2.25
CA SER A 105 -11.31 7.22 -2.22
C SER A 105 -10.84 5.91 -1.61
N ILE A 106 -11.65 5.33 -0.73
CA ILE A 106 -11.43 4.01 -0.14
C ILE A 106 -12.65 3.15 -0.46
N ARG A 107 -12.43 1.94 -0.98
CA ARG A 107 -13.49 0.98 -1.29
C ARG A 107 -13.10 -0.39 -0.75
N GLY A 108 -13.93 -0.93 0.14
CA GLY A 108 -13.81 -2.30 0.64
C GLY A 108 -14.80 -3.23 -0.06
N ARG A 109 -14.42 -4.49 -0.22
CA ARG A 109 -15.32 -5.60 -0.54
C ARG A 109 -15.11 -6.70 0.46
N LEU A 110 -16.21 -7.25 0.96
CA LEU A 110 -16.24 -8.41 1.86
C LEU A 110 -17.00 -9.53 1.15
N PHE A 111 -16.41 -10.70 1.14
CA PHE A 111 -16.99 -11.93 0.64
C PHE A 111 -17.07 -12.91 1.80
N GLU A 112 -18.28 -13.12 2.32
CA GLU A 112 -18.53 -14.18 3.28
C GLU A 112 -18.34 -15.53 2.57
N HIS A 113 -17.64 -16.47 3.21
CA HIS A 113 -17.61 -17.84 2.73
C HIS A 113 -19.05 -18.36 2.80
N HIS A 114 -19.76 -18.37 1.67
CA HIS A 114 -21.05 -19.03 1.58
C HIS A 114 -20.85 -20.49 1.96
N VAL A 115 -21.24 -20.87 3.17
CA VAL A 115 -21.37 -22.27 3.56
C VAL A 115 -22.55 -22.84 2.75
N PRO A 116 -22.37 -23.79 1.82
CA PRO A 116 -23.49 -24.33 1.07
C PRO A 116 -24.31 -25.30 1.92
N ILE A 117 -25.58 -24.92 2.12
CA ILE A 117 -26.83 -25.70 2.14
C ILE A 117 -26.76 -27.18 2.57
N GLY A 118 -27.46 -27.48 3.69
CA GLY A 118 -28.15 -28.76 3.90
C GLY A 118 -27.39 -29.83 4.68
N ARG A 119 -27.61 -29.87 6.00
CA ARG A 119 -27.72 -31.16 6.70
C ARG A 119 -29.15 -31.66 6.47
N ILE A 120 -29.29 -32.70 5.64
CA ILE A 120 -30.40 -33.66 5.72
C ILE A 120 -29.96 -34.72 6.73
#